data_AF-A0A938BC04-F1
#
_entry.id   AF-A0A938BC04-F1
#
_cell.length_a   1.000
_cell.length_b   1.000
_cell.length_c   1.000
_cell.angle_alpha   90.00
_cell.angle_beta   90.00
_cell.angle_gamma   90.00
#
_symmetry.space_group_name_H-M   'P 1'
#
loop_
_entity.id
_entity.type
_entity.pdbx_description
1 polymer ?
#
loop_
_entity_poly.entity_id
_entity_poly.type
_entity_poly.pdbx_seq_one_letter_code
_entity_poly.pdbx_strand_id
1 'polypeptide(L)'
;MKIVTADSACSILNKDLMPTNILSTVAIVVDFPYEIPIQVQARDGDYSIKDPTVLVHELRLCEELLGVEAAECVHFDLTLGGINLLDITDEFLFQLNLSPRGRSVLHAILPDLREIALSIDEKYHAPVLAMGKRSLPVRIAELYASAYGIARGIKIASVSEAGESIYLGLPEKVLAFFDEKGKVKVTSEEPMEGSLVAEMPINNGVLVEPFLNPMTRGFQVLRLTKRET
;
A
#
# COMPACT_ATOMS: atom_id res chain seq x y z
N MET A 1 -16.46 -9.57 11.81
CA MET A 1 -15.32 -10.33 11.25
C MET A 1 -14.25 -9.30 11.01
N LYS A 2 -13.24 -9.27 11.87
CA LYS A 2 -12.09 -8.39 11.73
C LYS A 2 -11.11 -9.00 10.76
N ILE A 3 -10.54 -8.14 9.94
CA ILE A 3 -9.58 -8.52 8.91
C ILE A 3 -8.35 -7.64 9.10
N VAL A 4 -7.19 -8.29 9.20
CA VAL A 4 -5.90 -7.59 9.09
C VAL A 4 -5.40 -7.67 7.66
N THR A 5 -4.74 -6.62 7.20
CA THR A 5 -4.17 -6.55 5.86
C THR A 5 -3.11 -5.47 5.81
N ALA A 6 -2.31 -5.47 4.76
CA ALA A 6 -1.32 -4.44 4.49
C ALA A 6 -1.21 -4.19 3.00
N ASP A 7 -0.77 -2.98 2.66
CA ASP A 7 -0.39 -2.59 1.31
C ASP A 7 0.72 -1.55 1.33
N SER A 8 1.43 -1.40 0.21
CA SER A 8 2.50 -0.43 0.03
C SER A 8 2.21 0.52 -1.13
N ALA A 9 2.27 1.82 -0.86
CA ALA A 9 1.83 2.84 -1.80
C ALA A 9 2.74 4.07 -1.83
N CYS A 10 2.40 4.96 -2.78
CA CYS A 10 3.12 6.16 -3.20
C CYS A 10 4.53 5.87 -3.72
N SER A 11 4.77 6.21 -4.98
CA SER A 11 6.08 6.08 -5.59
C SER A 11 6.73 7.44 -5.87
N ILE A 12 8.02 7.60 -5.55
CA ILE A 12 8.83 8.66 -6.17
C ILE A 12 8.87 8.40 -7.68
N LEU A 13 8.71 9.44 -8.48
CA LEU A 13 8.81 9.38 -9.93
C LEU A 13 10.10 10.07 -10.40
N ASN A 14 10.68 9.54 -11.47
CA ASN A 14 11.76 10.20 -12.19
C ASN A 14 11.22 11.32 -13.11
N LYS A 15 12.13 12.00 -13.82
CA LYS A 15 11.80 13.06 -14.78
C LYS A 15 10.85 12.66 -15.91
N ASP A 16 10.78 11.36 -16.22
CA ASP A 16 9.91 10.78 -17.23
C ASP A 16 8.57 10.31 -16.63
N LEU A 17 8.29 10.69 -15.37
CA LEU A 17 7.12 10.31 -14.59
C LEU A 17 6.94 8.79 -14.42
N MET A 18 8.06 8.06 -14.46
CA MET A 18 8.11 6.63 -14.20
C MET A 18 8.47 6.37 -12.73
N PRO A 19 7.81 5.42 -12.06
CA PRO A 19 8.05 5.16 -10.64
C PRO A 19 9.43 4.54 -10.40
N THR A 20 10.04 4.88 -9.26
CA THR A 20 11.36 4.40 -8.87
C THR A 20 11.32 3.62 -7.55
N ASN A 21 10.71 4.20 -6.52
CA ASN A 21 10.73 3.68 -5.15
C ASN A 21 9.39 3.91 -4.45
N ILE A 22 8.93 2.94 -3.67
CA ILE A 22 7.73 2.99 -2.85
C ILE A 22 8.06 3.58 -1.47
N LEU A 23 7.22 4.52 -0.99
CA LEU A 23 7.52 5.36 0.17
C LEU A 23 6.94 4.87 1.50
N SER A 24 5.95 4.00 1.47
CA SER A 24 5.22 3.61 2.68
C SER A 24 4.57 2.25 2.54
N THR A 25 4.56 1.51 3.65
CA THR A 25 3.80 0.29 3.84
C THR A 25 2.92 0.49 5.06
N VAL A 26 1.62 0.18 4.95
CA VAL A 26 0.67 0.34 6.04
C VAL A 26 -0.10 -0.96 6.23
N ALA A 27 -0.13 -1.44 7.45
CA ALA A 27 -1.05 -2.48 7.89
C ALA A 27 -2.22 -1.87 8.66
N ILE A 28 -3.39 -2.46 8.48
CA ILE A 28 -4.61 -2.05 9.17
C ILE A 28 -5.37 -3.26 9.68
N VAL A 29 -6.19 -3.03 10.71
CA VAL A 29 -7.30 -3.92 11.06
C VAL A 29 -8.60 -3.19 10.79
N VAL A 30 -9.53 -3.84 10.09
CA VAL A 30 -10.87 -3.33 9.79
C VAL A 30 -11.92 -4.30 10.32
N ASP A 31 -13.06 -3.76 10.75
CA ASP A 31 -14.26 -4.52 11.12
C ASP A 31 -15.49 -3.86 10.49
N PHE A 32 -16.65 -4.50 10.60
CA PHE A 32 -17.92 -3.95 10.12
C PHE A 32 -18.12 -2.50 10.61
N PRO A 33 -18.43 -1.52 9.71
CA PRO A 33 -18.91 -1.69 8.32
C PRO A 33 -17.83 -1.72 7.23
N TYR A 34 -16.56 -1.92 7.58
CA TYR A 34 -15.43 -2.05 6.64
C TYR A 34 -15.11 -0.77 5.85
N GLU A 35 -15.16 0.39 6.50
CA GLU A 35 -14.84 1.67 5.86
C GLU A 35 -13.63 2.36 6.48
N ILE A 36 -13.48 2.23 7.80
CA ILE A 36 -12.43 2.88 8.59
C ILE A 36 -11.71 1.82 9.43
N PRO A 37 -10.37 1.81 9.44
CA PRO A 37 -9.61 0.90 10.29
C PRO A 37 -9.75 1.22 11.77
N ILE A 38 -9.86 0.18 12.59
CA ILE A 38 -9.83 0.28 14.04
C ILE A 38 -8.40 0.40 14.59
N GLN A 39 -7.42 -0.07 13.82
CA GLN A 39 -6.01 0.00 14.14
C GLN A 39 -5.20 0.20 12.86
N VAL A 40 -4.17 1.04 12.93
CA VAL A 40 -3.28 1.37 11.80
C VAL A 40 -1.83 1.33 12.28
N GLN A 41 -0.97 0.65 11.53
CA GLN A 41 0.46 0.64 11.75
C GLN A 41 1.17 0.97 10.43
N ALA A 42 1.91 2.07 10.40
CA ALA A 42 2.61 2.53 9.22
C ALA A 42 4.13 2.38 9.36
N ARG A 43 4.79 2.09 8.24
CA ARG A 43 6.24 2.10 8.11
C ARG A 43 6.66 2.92 6.90
N ASP A 44 7.72 3.69 7.13
CA ASP A 44 8.47 4.36 6.08
C ASP A 44 9.17 3.28 5.21
N GLY A 45 8.81 3.19 3.91
CA GLY A 45 9.48 2.36 2.90
C GLY A 45 10.46 3.12 1.98
N ASP A 46 11.52 2.47 1.52
CA ASP A 46 12.31 2.97 0.38
C ASP A 46 12.64 1.77 -0.52
N TYR A 47 11.57 1.12 -0.96
CA TYR A 47 11.65 -0.13 -1.70
C TYR A 47 11.70 0.18 -3.18
N SER A 48 12.70 -0.35 -3.88
CA SER A 48 12.70 -0.29 -5.34
C SER A 48 11.42 -0.93 -5.88
N ILE A 49 10.79 -0.34 -6.91
CA ILE A 49 9.62 -0.97 -7.56
C ILE A 49 9.91 -2.34 -8.19
N LYS A 50 11.18 -2.74 -8.28
CA LYS A 50 11.62 -4.04 -8.77
C LYS A 50 11.84 -5.05 -7.65
N ASP A 51 11.77 -4.62 -6.40
CA ASP A 51 12.02 -5.44 -5.23
C ASP A 51 10.79 -6.31 -4.93
N PRO A 52 10.87 -7.64 -5.14
CA PRO A 52 9.74 -8.51 -4.86
C PRO A 52 9.47 -8.69 -3.35
N THR A 53 10.42 -8.29 -2.49
CA THR A 53 10.31 -8.49 -1.03
C THR A 53 9.34 -7.53 -0.35
N VAL A 54 8.78 -6.54 -1.07
CA VAL A 54 7.72 -5.66 -0.55
C VAL A 54 6.52 -6.45 -0.01
N LEU A 55 6.13 -7.52 -0.69
CA LEU A 55 5.06 -8.43 -0.25
C LEU A 55 5.43 -9.16 1.05
N VAL A 56 6.71 -9.45 1.27
CA VAL A 56 7.21 -10.04 2.52
C VAL A 56 7.13 -9.00 3.64
N HIS A 57 7.46 -7.74 3.37
CA HIS A 57 7.35 -6.65 4.35
C HIS A 57 5.90 -6.39 4.76
N GLU A 58 4.97 -6.43 3.83
CA GLU A 58 3.53 -6.32 4.10
C GLU A 58 3.04 -7.45 5.01
N LEU A 59 3.34 -8.71 4.69
CA LEU A 59 2.89 -9.84 5.50
C LEU A 59 3.51 -9.82 6.91
N ARG A 60 4.78 -9.43 7.04
CA ARG A 60 5.41 -9.21 8.36
C ARG A 60 4.71 -8.11 9.15
N LEU A 61 4.31 -7.03 8.50
CA LEU A 61 3.60 -5.95 9.17
C LEU A 61 2.21 -6.40 9.65
N CYS A 62 1.53 -7.27 8.91
CA CYS A 62 0.31 -7.94 9.38
C CYS A 62 0.56 -8.80 10.62
N GLU A 63 1.63 -9.61 10.64
CA GLU A 63 1.98 -10.45 11.80
C GLU A 63 2.22 -9.60 13.06
N GLU A 64 2.94 -8.49 12.91
CA GLU A 64 3.19 -7.55 14.00
C GLU A 64 1.89 -6.92 14.51
N LEU A 65 1.01 -6.51 13.58
CA LEU A 65 -0.25 -5.88 13.94
C LEU A 65 -1.22 -6.83 14.64
N LEU A 66 -1.20 -8.13 14.28
CA LEU A 66 -1.93 -9.18 15.00
C LEU A 66 -1.48 -9.35 16.45
N GLY A 67 -0.22 -9.02 16.76
CA GLY A 67 0.29 -8.96 18.13
C GLY A 67 -0.29 -7.81 18.96
N VAL A 68 -0.95 -6.84 18.31
CA VAL A 68 -1.56 -5.66 18.95
C VAL A 68 -3.08 -5.76 18.95
N GLU A 69 -3.68 -6.13 17.83
CA GLU A 69 -5.13 -6.22 17.64
C GLU A 69 -5.48 -7.55 16.96
N ALA A 70 -6.27 -8.38 17.63
CA ALA A 70 -6.67 -9.69 17.10
C ALA A 70 -7.62 -9.56 15.90
N ALA A 71 -7.45 -10.45 14.91
CA ALA A 71 -8.33 -10.55 13.75
C ALA A 71 -8.56 -12.02 13.35
N GLU A 72 -9.68 -12.29 12.67
CA GLU A 72 -10.09 -13.64 12.28
C GLU A 72 -9.38 -14.15 11.01
N CYS A 73 -8.86 -13.26 10.17
CA CYS A 73 -8.07 -13.64 9.00
C CYS A 73 -7.15 -12.50 8.53
N VAL A 74 -6.16 -12.87 7.71
CA VAL A 74 -5.34 -11.93 6.96
C VAL A 74 -5.81 -11.90 5.51
N HIS A 75 -6.13 -10.73 4.98
CA HIS A 75 -6.24 -10.54 3.53
C HIS A 75 -4.89 -10.08 3.00
N PHE A 76 -4.25 -10.91 2.18
CA PHE A 76 -2.94 -10.62 1.61
C PHE A 76 -3.07 -10.08 0.19
N ASP A 77 -2.28 -9.06 -0.19
CA ASP A 77 -2.33 -8.44 -1.52
C ASP A 77 -1.63 -9.30 -2.59
N LEU A 78 -2.15 -10.50 -2.79
CA LEU A 78 -1.73 -11.42 -3.81
C LEU A 78 -2.98 -12.02 -4.44
N THR A 79 -3.24 -11.73 -5.71
CA THR A 79 -4.50 -12.14 -6.36
C THR A 79 -4.45 -13.60 -6.79
N LEU A 80 -4.78 -14.53 -5.89
CA LEU A 80 -4.80 -15.98 -6.15
C LEU A 80 -6.14 -16.64 -5.79
N GLY A 81 -7.23 -15.87 -5.87
CA GLY A 81 -8.58 -16.39 -5.66
C GLY A 81 -8.94 -16.72 -4.22
N GLY A 82 -8.19 -16.17 -3.24
CA GLY A 82 -8.44 -16.36 -1.82
C GLY A 82 -7.89 -17.67 -1.25
N ILE A 83 -7.00 -18.36 -1.98
CA ILE A 83 -6.32 -19.54 -1.44
C ILE A 83 -5.50 -19.16 -0.19
N ASN A 84 -5.46 -20.06 0.80
CA ASN A 84 -4.56 -19.91 1.93
C ASN A 84 -3.11 -20.04 1.44
N LEU A 85 -2.23 -19.16 1.90
CA LEU A 85 -0.82 -19.12 1.50
C LEU A 85 -0.09 -20.44 1.81
N LEU A 86 -0.51 -21.15 2.87
CA LEU A 86 0.02 -22.46 3.24
C LEU A 86 -0.42 -23.59 2.29
N ASP A 87 -1.53 -23.41 1.58
CA ASP A 87 -2.08 -24.39 0.62
C ASP A 87 -1.54 -24.19 -0.81
N ILE A 88 -0.76 -23.13 -1.05
CA ILE A 88 -0.09 -22.94 -2.34
C ILE A 88 0.93 -24.05 -2.50
N THR A 89 0.85 -24.83 -3.58
CA THR A 89 1.82 -25.85 -3.97
C THR A 89 2.54 -25.47 -5.27
N ASP A 90 3.67 -26.12 -5.58
CA ASP A 90 4.36 -25.88 -6.85
C ASP A 90 3.50 -26.27 -8.07
N GLU A 91 2.67 -27.31 -7.91
CA GLU A 91 1.69 -27.72 -8.93
C GLU A 91 0.62 -26.64 -9.12
N PHE A 92 0.11 -26.07 -8.03
CA PHE A 92 -0.83 -24.94 -8.10
C PHE A 92 -0.18 -23.74 -8.81
N LEU A 93 1.07 -23.37 -8.47
CA LEU A 93 1.79 -22.28 -9.12
C LEU A 93 1.96 -22.47 -10.63
N PHE A 94 2.13 -23.71 -11.08
CA PHE A 94 2.24 -24.04 -12.50
C PHE A 94 0.91 -23.84 -13.23
N GLN A 95 -0.21 -24.16 -12.59
CA GLN A 95 -1.57 -24.01 -13.12
C GLN A 95 -2.05 -22.55 -13.15
N LEU A 96 -1.42 -21.66 -12.37
CA LEU A 96 -1.78 -20.24 -12.37
C LEU A 96 -1.46 -19.55 -13.71
N ASN A 97 -2.39 -18.71 -14.15
CA ASN A 97 -2.25 -17.80 -15.28
C ASN A 97 -1.35 -16.59 -14.92
N LEU A 98 -0.11 -16.86 -14.51
CA LEU A 98 0.90 -15.85 -14.24
C LEU A 98 1.84 -15.68 -15.43
N SER A 99 2.34 -14.47 -15.63
CA SER A 99 3.45 -14.25 -16.56
C SER A 99 4.70 -15.01 -16.09
N PRO A 100 5.63 -15.38 -17.00
CA PRO A 100 6.88 -16.04 -16.61
C PRO A 100 7.66 -15.26 -15.55
N ARG A 101 7.65 -13.92 -15.64
CA ARG A 101 8.26 -13.04 -14.64
C ARG A 101 7.53 -13.10 -13.31
N GLY A 102 6.19 -13.02 -13.30
CA GLY A 102 5.39 -13.10 -12.08
C GLY A 102 5.57 -14.43 -11.35
N ARG A 103 5.64 -15.54 -12.10
CA ARG A 103 5.91 -16.86 -11.53
C ARG A 103 7.29 -16.95 -10.89
N SER A 104 8.33 -16.44 -11.57
CA SER A 104 9.71 -16.43 -11.04
C SER A 104 9.82 -15.60 -9.76
N VAL A 105 9.20 -14.41 -9.76
CA VAL A 105 9.14 -13.53 -8.58
C VAL A 105 8.44 -14.23 -7.42
N LEU A 106 7.25 -14.78 -7.64
CA LEU A 106 6.49 -15.46 -6.59
C LEU A 106 7.26 -16.67 -6.04
N HIS A 107 7.86 -17.49 -6.90
CA HIS A 107 8.68 -18.62 -6.48
C HIS A 107 9.87 -18.19 -5.61
N ALA A 108 10.46 -17.02 -5.87
CA ALA A 108 11.59 -16.52 -5.08
C ALA A 108 11.20 -16.11 -3.65
N ILE A 109 10.03 -15.50 -3.47
CA ILE A 109 9.58 -14.97 -2.16
C ILE A 109 8.66 -15.93 -1.39
N LEU A 110 8.10 -16.94 -2.04
CA LEU A 110 7.13 -17.86 -1.43
C LEU A 110 7.65 -18.58 -0.17
N PRO A 111 8.94 -18.99 -0.08
CA PRO A 111 9.47 -19.57 1.16
C PRO A 111 9.31 -18.63 2.37
N ASP A 112 9.71 -17.36 2.22
CA ASP A 112 9.60 -16.37 3.29
C ASP A 112 8.13 -16.08 3.64
N LEU A 113 7.28 -16.01 2.62
CA LEU A 113 5.84 -15.82 2.80
C LEU A 113 5.21 -16.97 3.58
N ARG A 114 5.54 -18.23 3.24
CA ARG A 114 5.05 -19.41 3.95
C ARG A 114 5.55 -19.47 5.39
N GLU A 115 6.80 -19.09 5.64
CA GLU A 115 7.35 -19.01 7.00
C GLU A 115 6.52 -18.07 7.89
N ILE A 116 6.21 -16.87 7.38
CA ILE A 116 5.40 -15.90 8.12
C ILE A 116 3.95 -16.38 8.28
N ALA A 117 3.36 -16.94 7.22
CA ALA A 117 1.99 -17.47 7.29
C ALA A 117 1.85 -18.62 8.30
N LEU A 118 2.86 -19.49 8.40
CA LEU A 118 2.89 -20.56 9.40
C LEU A 118 2.97 -19.97 10.81
N SER A 119 3.84 -18.98 11.02
CA SER A 119 3.94 -18.27 12.29
C SER A 119 2.63 -17.60 12.70
N ILE A 120 1.91 -16.99 11.74
CA ILE A 120 0.59 -16.40 11.98
C ILE A 120 -0.45 -17.46 12.37
N ASP A 121 -0.50 -18.59 11.65
CA ASP A 121 -1.43 -19.69 11.92
C ASP A 121 -1.19 -20.32 13.30
N GLU A 122 0.08 -20.56 13.65
CA GLU A 122 0.47 -21.15 14.94
C GLU A 122 0.17 -20.23 16.13
N LYS A 123 0.42 -18.92 16.00
CA LYS A 123 0.25 -17.95 17.10
C LYS A 123 -1.16 -17.41 17.25
N TYR A 124 -1.83 -17.16 16.13
CA TYR A 124 -3.09 -16.40 16.10
C TYR A 124 -4.27 -17.20 15.52
N HIS A 125 -4.01 -18.39 14.95
CA HIS A 125 -5.03 -19.22 14.28
C HIS A 125 -5.81 -18.46 13.20
N ALA A 126 -5.13 -17.53 12.53
CA ALA A 126 -5.69 -16.68 11.49
C ALA A 126 -5.15 -17.13 10.12
N PRO A 127 -6.00 -17.60 9.20
CA PRO A 127 -5.55 -17.99 7.87
C PRO A 127 -5.10 -16.77 7.06
N VAL A 128 -4.06 -16.95 6.24
CA VAL A 128 -3.54 -15.91 5.33
C VAL A 128 -4.08 -16.14 3.93
N LEU A 129 -5.08 -15.35 3.55
CA LEU A 129 -5.83 -15.53 2.30
C LEU A 129 -5.29 -14.61 1.20
N ALA A 130 -4.86 -15.20 0.08
CA ALA A 130 -4.37 -14.47 -1.09
C ALA A 130 -5.54 -13.86 -1.90
N MET A 131 -6.08 -12.75 -1.39
CA MET A 131 -7.26 -12.07 -1.90
C MET A 131 -6.92 -11.06 -3.01
N GLY A 132 -5.80 -10.34 -2.84
CA GLY A 132 -5.37 -9.29 -3.76
C GLY A 132 -6.35 -8.12 -3.87
N LYS A 133 -6.40 -7.52 -5.06
CA LYS A 133 -7.22 -6.34 -5.42
C LYS A 133 -8.74 -6.49 -5.24
N ARG A 134 -9.25 -7.70 -4.99
CA ARG A 134 -10.68 -7.93 -4.72
C ARG A 134 -11.05 -7.72 -3.25
N SER A 135 -10.07 -7.52 -2.39
CA SER A 135 -10.25 -7.26 -0.97
C SER A 135 -10.47 -5.77 -0.72
N LEU A 136 -11.69 -5.41 -0.27
CA LEU A 136 -11.98 -4.06 0.22
C LEU A 136 -11.00 -3.63 1.34
N PRO A 137 -10.66 -4.47 2.34
CA PRO A 137 -9.60 -4.16 3.30
C PRO A 137 -8.25 -3.79 2.67
N VAL A 138 -7.79 -4.53 1.64
CA VAL A 138 -6.51 -4.25 0.98
C VAL A 138 -6.55 -2.86 0.35
N ARG A 139 -7.68 -2.52 -0.29
CA ARG A 139 -7.89 -1.19 -0.85
C ARG A 139 -7.90 -0.08 0.20
N ILE A 140 -8.46 -0.32 1.38
CA ILE A 140 -8.38 0.64 2.49
C ILE A 140 -6.92 0.80 2.94
N ALA A 141 -6.14 -0.28 3.02
CA ALA A 141 -4.72 -0.19 3.33
C ALA A 141 -3.95 0.61 2.27
N GLU A 142 -4.27 0.46 0.98
CA GLU A 142 -3.70 1.25 -0.12
C GLU A 142 -3.97 2.76 0.02
N LEU A 143 -5.19 3.13 0.41
CA LEU A 143 -5.56 4.54 0.67
C LEU A 143 -4.79 5.11 1.85
N TYR A 144 -4.66 4.33 2.94
CA TYR A 144 -3.88 4.74 4.11
C TYR A 144 -2.39 4.80 3.78
N ALA A 145 -1.83 3.79 3.12
CA ALA A 145 -0.46 3.81 2.61
C ALA A 145 -0.24 5.04 1.73
N SER A 146 -1.20 5.41 0.88
CA SER A 146 -1.11 6.63 0.09
C SER A 146 -1.05 7.89 0.95
N ALA A 147 -1.90 8.02 1.97
CA ALA A 147 -1.86 9.16 2.88
C ALA A 147 -0.51 9.26 3.61
N TYR A 148 0.01 8.15 4.14
CA TYR A 148 1.32 8.08 4.79
C TYR A 148 2.48 8.41 3.83
N GLY A 149 2.44 7.85 2.63
CA GLY A 149 3.42 8.11 1.58
C GLY A 149 3.45 9.57 1.12
N ILE A 150 2.28 10.22 1.02
CA ILE A 150 2.18 11.66 0.71
C ILE A 150 2.85 12.49 1.81
N ALA A 151 2.54 12.25 3.08
CA ALA A 151 3.15 13.01 4.17
C ALA A 151 4.66 12.80 4.23
N ARG A 152 5.13 11.57 3.95
CA ARG A 152 6.55 11.31 3.83
C ARG A 152 7.17 12.07 2.67
N GLY A 153 6.59 12.05 1.48
CA GLY A 153 7.14 12.79 0.35
C GLY A 153 7.12 14.30 0.57
N ILE A 154 6.12 14.84 1.30
CA ILE A 154 6.12 16.23 1.78
C ILE A 154 7.32 16.47 2.71
N LYS A 155 7.60 15.56 3.65
CA LYS A 155 8.78 15.66 4.53
C LYS A 155 10.08 15.67 3.72
N ILE A 156 10.21 14.81 2.72
CA ILE A 156 11.38 14.77 1.83
C ILE A 156 11.51 16.09 1.06
N ALA A 157 10.43 16.59 0.46
CA ALA A 157 10.43 17.86 -0.28
C ALA A 157 10.71 19.08 0.62
N SER A 158 10.34 19.04 1.91
CA SER A 158 10.59 20.15 2.83
C SER A 158 12.08 20.39 3.10
N VAL A 159 12.91 19.35 2.96
CA VAL A 159 14.36 19.40 3.19
C VAL A 159 15.17 19.41 1.89
N SER A 160 14.53 19.39 0.72
CA SER A 160 15.20 19.48 -0.58
C SER A 160 15.72 20.89 -0.87
N GLU A 161 16.49 21.02 -1.94
CA GLU A 161 16.98 22.32 -2.42
C GLU A 161 15.81 23.20 -2.90
N ALA A 162 15.96 24.51 -2.75
CA ALA A 162 14.94 25.46 -3.20
C ALA A 162 14.79 25.37 -4.73
N GLY A 163 13.54 25.33 -5.20
CA GLY A 163 13.21 25.14 -6.62
C GLY A 163 13.23 23.69 -7.11
N GLU A 164 13.77 22.75 -6.34
CA GLU A 164 13.68 21.32 -6.67
C GLU A 164 12.25 20.81 -6.48
N SER A 165 11.78 20.02 -7.45
CA SER A 165 10.45 19.40 -7.41
C SER A 165 10.59 17.90 -7.28
N ILE A 166 9.90 17.33 -6.30
CA ILE A 166 9.72 15.88 -6.18
C ILE A 166 8.36 15.53 -6.78
N TYR A 167 8.31 14.43 -7.53
CA TYR A 167 7.08 13.92 -8.10
C TYR A 167 6.68 12.63 -7.38
N LEU A 168 5.46 12.56 -6.87
CA LEU A 168 4.90 11.35 -6.28
C LEU A 168 3.77 10.82 -7.15
N GLY A 169 3.83 9.56 -7.54
CA GLY A 169 2.70 8.84 -8.12
C GLY A 169 1.86 8.18 -7.04
N LEU A 170 0.55 8.45 -7.04
CA LEU A 170 -0.42 7.72 -6.23
C LEU A 170 -0.84 6.43 -6.93
N PRO A 171 -1.40 5.44 -6.22
CA PRO A 171 -1.92 4.23 -6.84
C PRO A 171 -3.07 4.47 -7.83
N GLU A 172 -3.45 3.42 -8.55
CA GLU A 172 -4.50 3.50 -9.57
C GLU A 172 -5.83 3.91 -8.94
N LYS A 173 -6.51 4.87 -9.58
CA LYS A 173 -7.80 5.44 -9.16
C LYS A 173 -7.79 5.93 -7.71
N VAL A 174 -6.65 6.41 -7.24
CA VAL A 174 -6.53 7.11 -5.96
C VAL A 174 -6.34 8.59 -6.24
N LEU A 175 -7.14 9.42 -5.57
CA LEU A 175 -7.00 10.88 -5.60
C LEU A 175 -6.69 11.42 -4.21
N ALA A 176 -5.81 12.41 -4.16
CA ALA A 176 -5.52 13.20 -2.99
C ALA A 176 -6.05 14.63 -3.14
N PHE A 177 -6.69 15.12 -2.09
CA PHE A 177 -7.19 16.47 -1.94
C PHE A 177 -6.56 17.09 -0.69
N PHE A 178 -6.19 18.36 -0.78
CA PHE A 178 -5.48 19.08 0.27
C PHE A 178 -6.39 20.17 0.81
N ASP A 179 -6.59 20.20 2.12
CA ASP A 179 -7.34 21.28 2.76
C ASP A 179 -6.42 22.42 3.24
N GLU A 180 -6.99 23.60 3.44
CA GLU A 180 -6.26 24.77 3.96
C GLU A 180 -5.77 24.58 5.41
N LYS A 181 -6.27 23.56 6.11
CA LYS A 181 -5.96 23.26 7.50
C LYS A 181 -4.77 22.30 7.65
N GLY A 182 -4.09 21.96 6.55
CA GLY A 182 -2.92 21.09 6.57
C GLY A 182 -3.28 19.62 6.72
N LYS A 183 -4.37 19.17 6.10
CA LYS A 183 -4.70 17.74 5.97
C LYS A 183 -4.73 17.32 4.51
N VAL A 184 -4.35 16.07 4.29
CA VAL A 184 -4.62 15.36 3.04
C VAL A 184 -5.80 14.42 3.25
N LYS A 185 -6.73 14.44 2.29
CA LYS A 185 -7.83 13.48 2.15
C LYS A 185 -7.56 12.64 0.91
N VAL A 186 -7.42 11.33 1.08
CA VAL A 186 -7.18 10.37 0.01
C VAL A 186 -8.43 9.53 -0.19
N THR A 187 -8.92 9.45 -1.43
CA THR A 187 -10.17 8.76 -1.80
C THR A 187 -9.97 7.78 -2.94
N SER A 188 -10.85 6.77 -2.99
CA SER A 188 -10.96 5.87 -4.13
C SER A 188 -11.91 6.43 -5.19
N GLU A 189 -11.50 6.31 -6.46
CA GLU A 189 -12.33 6.56 -7.65
C GLU A 189 -12.85 5.25 -8.28
N GLU A 190 -12.71 4.12 -7.59
CA GLU A 190 -13.35 2.87 -8.04
C GLU A 190 -14.87 2.95 -7.83
N PRO A 191 -15.67 2.41 -8.77
CA PRO A 191 -17.11 2.34 -8.59
C PRO A 191 -17.48 1.64 -7.29
N MET A 192 -18.45 2.21 -6.57
CA MET A 192 -18.97 1.69 -5.29
C MET A 192 -18.03 1.81 -4.08
N GLU A 193 -16.87 2.47 -4.21
CA GLU A 193 -15.94 2.74 -3.09
C GLU A 193 -15.98 4.20 -2.60
N GLY A 194 -17.01 4.96 -2.97
CA GLY A 194 -17.06 6.41 -2.71
C GLY A 194 -17.12 6.82 -1.23
N SER A 195 -17.38 5.89 -0.30
CA SER A 195 -17.29 6.14 1.14
C SER A 195 -15.89 5.94 1.71
N LEU A 196 -14.98 5.28 0.97
CA LEU A 196 -13.63 4.98 1.46
C LEU A 196 -12.76 6.24 1.45
N VAL A 197 -12.19 6.55 2.60
CA VAL A 197 -11.33 7.72 2.80
C VAL A 197 -10.22 7.41 3.79
N ALA A 198 -9.02 7.89 3.48
CA ALA A 198 -7.95 8.04 4.47
C ALA A 198 -7.66 9.53 4.65
N GLU A 199 -7.55 9.99 5.89
CA GLU A 199 -7.19 11.36 6.22
C GLU A 199 -5.93 11.40 7.07
N MET A 200 -5.03 12.33 6.79
CA MET A 200 -3.84 12.52 7.60
C MET A 200 -3.41 13.99 7.67
N PRO A 201 -2.95 14.47 8.85
CA PRO A 201 -2.28 15.75 8.92
C PRO A 201 -0.98 15.73 8.11
N ILE A 202 -0.66 16.86 7.49
CA ILE A 202 0.56 17.09 6.71
C ILE A 202 1.20 18.42 7.14
N ASN A 203 2.52 18.51 6.95
CA ASN A 203 3.24 19.73 7.29
C ASN A 203 2.97 20.84 6.26
N ASN A 204 2.64 22.03 6.76
CA ASN A 204 2.59 23.24 5.95
C ASN A 204 4.02 23.69 5.62
N GLY A 205 4.29 24.02 4.35
CA GLY A 205 5.62 24.47 3.90
C GLY A 205 6.06 23.94 2.53
N VAL A 206 5.32 22.98 1.99
CA VAL A 206 5.50 22.47 0.63
C VAL A 206 4.31 22.89 -0.21
N LEU A 207 4.56 23.43 -1.40
CA LEU A 207 3.53 23.59 -2.43
C LEU A 207 3.24 22.22 -3.04
N VAL A 208 1.96 21.84 -3.06
CA VAL A 208 1.50 20.58 -3.62
C VAL A 208 0.60 20.87 -4.81
N GLU A 209 1.01 20.42 -5.99
CA GLU A 209 0.26 20.59 -7.24
C GLU A 209 -0.16 19.20 -7.77
N PRO A 210 -1.42 18.79 -7.58
CA PRO A 210 -1.93 17.55 -8.13
C PRO A 210 -2.24 17.66 -9.64
N PHE A 211 -1.89 16.64 -10.41
CA PHE A 211 -2.26 16.50 -11.81
C PHE A 211 -2.38 15.01 -12.21
N LEU A 212 -2.94 14.70 -13.37
CA LEU A 212 -3.01 13.30 -13.85
C LEU A 212 -1.70 12.89 -14.53
N ASN A 213 -1.24 11.66 -14.29
CA ASN A 213 -0.04 11.14 -14.94
C ASN A 213 -0.28 11.00 -16.47
N PRO A 214 0.43 11.74 -17.34
CA PRO A 214 0.28 11.62 -18.79
C PRO A 214 0.84 10.29 -19.33
N MET A 215 1.73 9.62 -18.59
CA MET A 215 2.35 8.36 -19.00
C MET A 215 1.50 7.15 -18.63
N THR A 216 0.58 7.28 -17.67
CA THR A 216 -0.23 6.15 -17.19
C THR A 216 -1.61 6.65 -16.73
N ARG A 217 -2.62 6.39 -17.55
CA ARG A 217 -4.01 6.76 -17.25
C ARG A 217 -4.48 6.13 -15.94
N GLY A 218 -5.23 6.88 -15.15
CA GLY A 218 -5.82 6.41 -13.89
C GLY A 218 -4.96 6.70 -12.67
N PHE A 219 -3.78 7.29 -12.83
CA PHE A 219 -2.87 7.62 -11.73
C PHE A 219 -2.77 9.13 -11.56
N GLN A 220 -2.86 9.61 -10.31
CA GLN A 220 -2.58 11.01 -9.98
C GLN A 220 -1.09 11.16 -9.64
N VAL A 221 -0.50 12.28 -10.04
CA VAL A 221 0.82 12.72 -9.63
C VAL A 221 0.69 13.96 -8.75
N LEU A 222 1.51 14.02 -7.71
CA LEU A 222 1.70 15.21 -6.90
C LEU A 222 3.08 15.77 -7.18
N ARG A 223 3.14 17.00 -7.67
CA ARG A 223 4.38 17.78 -7.69
C ARG A 223 4.54 18.50 -6.36
N LEU A 224 5.65 18.23 -5.69
CA LEU A 224 5.99 18.77 -4.38
C LEU A 224 7.19 19.70 -4.53
N THR A 225 7.01 20.97 -4.18
CA THR A 225 8.07 21.97 -4.24
C THR A 225 8.19 22.69 -2.90
N LYS A 226 9.40 22.79 -2.37
CA LYS A 226 9.67 23.58 -1.17
C LYS A 226 9.28 25.03 -1.40
N ARG A 227 8.48 25.62 -0.50
CA ARG A 227 8.20 27.07 -0.56
C ARG A 227 9.47 27.82 -0.17
N GLU A 228 9.84 28.82 -0.96
CA GLU A 228 10.85 29.80 -0.54
C GLU A 228 10.24 30.61 0.62
N THR A 229 10.91 30.56 1.77
CA THR A 229 10.60 31.42 2.93
C THR A 229 11.14 32.82 2.73
#